data_AF-A0AA37XDG6-F1
#
_entry.id   AF-A0AA37XDG6-F1
#
_cell.length_a   1.000
_cell.length_b   1.000
_cell.length_c   1.000
_cell.angle_alpha   90.00
_cell.angle_beta   90.00
_cell.angle_gamma   90.00
#
_symmetry.space_group_name_H-M   'P 1'
#
loop_
_entity.id
_entity.type
_entity.pdbx_description
1 polymer ?
#
loop_
_entity_poly.entity_id
_entity_poly.type
_entity_poly.pdbx_seq_one_letter_code
_entity_poly.pdbx_strand_id
1 'polypeptide(L)'
;MLARAVVPSAELLALHARLHEGLGEVDPLTAPGAWTPHVTLARRLRLTQLPEALAALGDEPAPAAEPAASVASQHRVPSARTSIAPALLVAARHWDPVARAITAL
;
A
#
# COMPACT_ATOMS: atom_id res chain seq x y z
N MET A 1 16.32 0.40 2.33
CA MET A 1 15.12 1.09 2.89
C MET A 1 14.43 0.14 3.83
N LEU A 2 13.64 0.64 4.78
CA LEU A 2 12.71 -0.19 5.54
C LEU A 2 11.31 0.07 5.01
N ALA A 3 10.59 -1.01 4.70
CA ALA A 3 9.24 -0.93 4.15
C ALA A 3 8.39 -2.05 4.73
N ARG A 4 7.08 -1.78 4.83
CA ARG A 4 6.08 -2.80 5.16
C ARG A 4 5.41 -3.23 3.87
N ALA A 5 5.45 -4.52 3.59
CA ALA A 5 4.70 -5.11 2.48
C ALA A 5 3.19 -4.96 2.76
N VAL A 6 2.42 -4.70 1.70
CA VAL A 6 0.96 -4.69 1.74
C VAL A 6 0.47 -6.00 1.13
N VAL A 7 -0.44 -6.68 1.81
CA VAL A 7 -1.23 -7.76 1.19
C VAL A 7 -2.33 -7.08 0.37
N PRO A 8 -2.26 -7.08 -0.97
CA PRO A 8 -3.20 -6.30 -1.77
C PRO A 8 -4.59 -6.92 -1.74
N SER A 9 -5.61 -6.08 -1.56
CA SER A 9 -7.00 -6.48 -1.81
C SER A 9 -7.32 -6.42 -3.30
N ALA A 10 -8.40 -7.07 -3.72
CA ALA A 10 -8.87 -7.03 -5.10
C ALA A 10 -9.18 -5.58 -5.56
N GLU A 11 -9.74 -4.75 -4.67
CA GLU A 11 -10.04 -3.35 -4.96
C GLU A 11 -8.78 -2.52 -5.22
N LEU A 12 -7.71 -2.76 -4.46
CA LEU A 12 -6.44 -2.07 -4.67
C LEU A 12 -5.81 -2.45 -6.02
N LEU A 13 -5.85 -3.74 -6.36
CA LEU A 13 -5.35 -4.21 -7.67
C LEU A 13 -6.17 -3.65 -8.82
N ALA A 14 -7.50 -3.58 -8.68
CA ALA A 14 -8.38 -2.99 -9.69
C ALA A 14 -8.13 -1.48 -9.86
N LEU A 15 -7.90 -0.75 -8.76
CA LEU A 15 -7.52 0.66 -8.82
C LEU A 15 -6.18 0.83 -9.54
N HIS A 16 -5.17 0.04 -9.17
CA HIS A 16 -3.86 0.05 -9.80
C HIS A 16 -3.94 -0.19 -11.31
N ALA A 17 -4.68 -1.21 -11.76
CA ALA A 17 -4.88 -1.49 -13.17
C ALA A 17 -5.50 -0.31 -13.93
N ARG A 18 -6.58 0.28 -13.41
CA ARG A 18 -7.22 1.45 -14.03
C ARG A 18 -6.30 2.67 -14.12
N LEU A 19 -5.46 2.89 -13.09
CA LEU A 19 -4.49 3.97 -13.12
C LEU A 19 -3.43 3.69 -14.19
N HIS A 20 -2.90 2.48 -14.24
CA HIS A 20 -1.87 2.08 -15.20
C HIS A 20 -2.36 2.20 -16.65
N GLU A 21 -3.62 1.85 -16.95
CA GLU A 21 -4.23 2.04 -18.27
C GLU A 21 -4.24 3.50 -18.74
N GLY A 22 -4.31 4.46 -17.81
CA GLY A 22 -4.31 5.89 -18.10
C GLY A 22 -2.92 6.52 -18.14
N LEU A 23 -1.86 5.76 -17.83
CA LEU A 23 -0.48 6.22 -17.86
C LEU A 23 0.17 5.85 -19.20
N GLY A 24 1.14 6.67 -19.64
CA GLY A 24 1.98 6.34 -20.80
C GLY A 24 3.02 5.27 -20.43
N GLU A 25 4.19 5.30 -21.06
CA GLU A 25 5.27 4.40 -20.65
C GLU A 25 5.67 4.64 -19.20
N VAL A 26 5.61 3.57 -18.40
CA VAL A 26 6.01 3.54 -16.99
C VAL A 26 6.95 2.37 -16.76
N ASP A 27 7.60 2.36 -15.60
CA ASP A 27 8.51 1.29 -15.21
C ASP A 27 7.79 -0.09 -15.26
N PRO A 28 8.37 -1.09 -15.97
CA PRO A 28 7.78 -2.44 -16.06
C PRO A 28 7.49 -3.10 -14.70
N LEU A 29 8.22 -2.75 -13.64
CA LEU A 29 8.00 -3.25 -12.27
C LEU A 29 6.75 -2.65 -11.61
N THR A 30 6.12 -1.68 -12.26
CA THR A 30 4.81 -1.12 -11.87
C THR A 30 3.67 -1.63 -12.74
N ALA A 31 3.92 -2.59 -13.65
CA ALA A 31 2.86 -3.24 -14.40
C ALA A 31 1.90 -4.03 -13.49
N PRO A 32 0.61 -4.13 -13.82
CA PRO A 32 -0.31 -5.03 -13.13
C PRO A 32 0.26 -6.46 -13.08
N GLY A 33 0.28 -7.05 -11.87
CA GLY A 33 0.88 -8.37 -11.63
C GLY A 33 2.40 -8.36 -11.35
N ALA A 34 3.12 -7.29 -11.71
CA ALA A 34 4.53 -7.11 -11.37
C ALA A 34 4.74 -6.17 -10.17
N TRP A 35 3.74 -5.32 -9.87
CA TRP A 35 3.81 -4.38 -8.75
C TRP A 35 3.87 -5.07 -7.39
N THR A 36 4.87 -4.70 -6.58
CA THR A 36 4.98 -5.10 -5.16
C THR A 36 4.54 -3.94 -4.26
N PRO A 37 3.26 -3.88 -3.84
CA PRO A 37 2.75 -2.78 -3.03
C PRO A 37 3.40 -2.79 -1.64
N HIS A 38 3.94 -1.64 -1.25
CA HIS A 38 4.58 -1.46 0.04
C HIS A 38 4.45 -0.02 0.53
N VAL A 39 4.52 0.15 1.84
CA VAL A 39 4.66 1.46 2.48
C VAL A 39 6.10 1.62 2.93
N THR A 40 6.79 2.61 2.41
CA THR A 40 8.14 2.94 2.87
C THR A 40 8.05 3.58 4.25
N LEU A 41 8.68 2.96 5.24
CA LEU A 41 8.70 3.44 6.64
C LEU A 41 9.94 4.31 6.90
N ALA A 42 11.07 3.97 6.29
CA ALA A 42 12.30 4.74 6.43
C ALA A 42 13.20 4.62 5.19
N ARG A 43 13.87 5.72 4.86
CA ARG A 43 14.85 5.81 3.76
C ARG A 43 16.21 6.21 4.31
N ARG A 44 17.28 5.85 3.58
CA ARG A 44 18.68 6.17 3.94
C ARG A 44 19.13 5.65 5.32
N LEU A 45 18.52 4.56 5.80
CA LEU A 45 19.00 3.84 6.98
C LEU A 45 20.39 3.24 6.71
N ARG A 46 21.34 3.51 7.62
CA ARG A 46 22.59 2.75 7.70
C ARG A 46 22.30 1.39 8.33
N LEU A 47 23.09 0.37 7.98
CA LEU A 47 22.90 -0.98 8.54
C LEU A 47 22.98 -1.01 10.08
N THR A 48 23.84 -0.17 10.68
CA THR A 48 23.97 -0.04 12.13
C THR A 48 22.72 0.51 12.84
N GLN A 49 21.81 1.15 12.10
CA GLN A 49 20.56 1.71 12.62
C GLN A 49 19.39 0.71 12.50
N LEU A 50 19.59 -0.42 11.83
CA LEU A 50 18.52 -1.39 11.61
C LEU A 50 17.92 -1.95 12.92
N PRO A 51 18.72 -2.33 13.95
CA PRO A 51 18.16 -2.84 15.19
C PRO A 51 17.22 -1.84 15.89
N GLU A 52 17.64 -0.58 15.97
CA GLU A 52 16.84 0.51 16.55
C GLU A 52 15.58 0.79 15.73
N ALA A 53 15.71 0.82 14.39
CA ALA A 53 14.58 1.03 13.50
C ALA A 53 13.53 -0.11 13.59
N LEU A 54 13.96 -1.36 13.77
CA LEU A 54 13.06 -2.49 13.98
C LEU A 54 12.41 -2.44 15.37
N ALA A 55 13.16 -2.10 16.42
CA ALA A 55 12.62 -1.96 17.77
C ALA A 55 11.54 -0.87 17.86
N ALA A 56 11.66 0.21 17.09
CA ALA A 56 10.66 1.28 17.02
C ALA A 56 9.31 0.84 16.41
N LEU A 57 9.25 -0.30 15.70
CA LEU A 57 8.00 -0.82 15.12
C LEU A 57 7.15 -1.62 16.12
N GLY A 58 7.73 -2.03 17.26
CA GLY A 58 7.06 -2.87 18.26
C GLY A 58 6.84 -4.32 17.80
N ASP A 59 6.37 -5.17 18.74
CA ASP A 59 6.13 -6.60 18.54
C ASP A 59 4.68 -6.93 18.14
N GLU A 60 4.08 -6.16 17.22
CA GLU A 60 2.75 -6.55 16.71
C GLU A 60 2.92 -7.73 15.74
N PRO A 61 2.41 -8.94 16.07
CA PRO A 61 2.54 -10.07 15.18
C PRO A 61 1.80 -9.76 13.87
N ALA A 62 2.46 -10.02 12.74
CA ALA A 62 1.78 -9.95 11.46
C ALA A 62 0.57 -10.90 11.50
N PRO A 63 -0.64 -10.46 11.10
CA PRO A 63 -1.77 -11.37 11.00
C PRO A 63 -1.33 -12.54 10.11
N ALA A 64 -1.65 -13.77 10.54
CA ALA A 64 -1.27 -14.98 9.82
C ALA A 64 -1.62 -14.80 8.34
N ALA A 65 -0.62 -14.93 7.47
CA ALA A 65 -0.83 -14.83 6.04
C ALA A 65 -1.73 -15.99 5.62
N GLU A 66 -3.02 -15.74 5.41
CA GLU A 66 -3.88 -16.71 4.76
C GLU A 66 -3.32 -16.97 3.35
N PRO A 67 -3.15 -18.23 2.94
CA PRO A 67 -2.61 -18.55 1.64
C PRO A 67 -3.51 -17.90 0.57
N ALA A 68 -2.87 -17.14 -0.32
CA ALA A 68 -3.53 -16.38 -1.38
C ALA A 68 -4.40 -17.29 -2.26
N ALA A 69 -5.68 -17.43 -1.91
CA ALA A 69 -6.65 -18.10 -2.74
C ALA A 69 -6.91 -17.23 -3.97
N SER A 70 -6.75 -17.82 -5.15
CA SER A 70 -7.10 -17.19 -6.42
C SER A 70 -8.62 -17.01 -6.48
N VAL A 71 -9.10 -15.80 -6.17
CA VAL A 71 -10.52 -15.47 -6.25
C VAL A 71 -10.79 -14.94 -7.66
N ALA A 72 -11.48 -15.75 -8.47
CA ALA A 72 -11.94 -15.38 -9.81
C ALA A 72 -12.99 -14.25 -9.71
N SER A 73 -12.65 -13.09 -10.28
CA SER A 73 -13.43 -11.85 -10.21
C SER A 73 -14.66 -11.86 -11.13
N GLN A 74 -15.85 -11.74 -10.54
CA GLN A 74 -17.02 -11.20 -11.23
C GLN A 74 -17.72 -10.19 -10.32
N HIS A 75 -17.23 -8.94 -10.31
CA HIS A 75 -17.96 -7.84 -9.71
C HIS A 75 -17.83 -6.58 -10.56
N ARG A 76 -18.97 -6.07 -11.05
CA ARG A 76 -19.05 -4.86 -11.87
C ARG A 76 -19.19 -3.65 -10.93
N VAL A 77 -18.21 -2.76 -10.93
CA VAL A 77 -18.23 -1.50 -10.16
C VAL A 77 -18.55 -0.34 -11.12
N PRO A 78 -19.49 0.57 -10.79
CA PRO A 78 -19.80 1.72 -11.64
C PRO A 78 -18.69 2.78 -11.63
N SER A 79 -18.34 3.29 -12.81
CA SER A 79 -17.30 4.30 -13.02
C SER A 79 -17.74 5.69 -12.58
N ALA A 80 -17.35 6.10 -11.37
CA ALA A 80 -17.26 7.51 -11.00
C ALA A 80 -15.80 7.96 -11.11
N ARG A 81 -15.56 9.01 -11.90
CA ARG A 81 -14.24 9.56 -12.19
C ARG A 81 -13.79 10.42 -11.00
N THR A 82 -13.13 9.84 -10.00
CA THR A 82 -12.56 10.61 -8.88
C THR A 82 -11.21 11.19 -9.28
N SER A 83 -11.16 12.52 -9.42
CA SER A 83 -9.92 13.29 -9.56
C SER A 83 -9.17 13.27 -8.23
N ILE A 84 -7.91 12.79 -8.23
CA ILE A 84 -7.02 12.83 -7.06
C ILE A 84 -6.12 14.05 -7.22
N ALA A 85 -6.44 15.15 -6.52
CA ALA A 85 -5.56 16.33 -6.48
C ALA A 85 -4.29 16.01 -5.66
N PRO A 86 -3.08 16.32 -6.15
CA PRO A 86 -1.86 15.98 -5.44
C PRO A 86 -1.46 17.09 -4.44
N ALA A 87 -0.89 16.65 -3.32
CA ALA A 87 0.11 17.34 -2.47
C ALA A 87 -0.26 17.94 -1.10
N LEU A 88 -1.50 17.97 -0.59
CA LEU A 88 -1.76 18.50 0.77
C LEU A 88 -2.90 17.79 1.56
N LEU A 89 -2.98 16.45 1.51
CA LEU A 89 -3.95 15.69 2.32
C LEU A 89 -3.33 14.65 3.27
N VAL A 90 -2.00 14.61 3.40
CA VAL A 90 -1.31 13.60 4.24
C VAL A 90 -0.99 14.14 5.64
N ALA A 91 -0.87 15.45 5.83
CA ALA A 91 -0.39 16.01 7.10
C ALA A 91 -1.38 15.88 8.28
N ALA A 92 -2.67 15.67 8.02
CA ALA A 92 -3.71 15.61 9.04
C ALA A 92 -4.32 14.22 9.24
N ARG A 93 -3.67 13.16 8.75
CA ARG A 93 -4.21 11.81 8.78
C ARG A 93 -3.33 10.90 9.64
N HIS A 94 -3.88 10.43 10.76
CA HIS A 94 -3.25 9.49 11.68
C HIS A 94 -3.80 8.07 11.42
N TRP A 95 -2.92 7.08 11.42
CA TRP A 95 -3.31 5.68 11.41
C TRP A 95 -3.68 5.24 12.83
N ASP A 96 -4.96 4.99 13.08
CA ASP A 96 -5.42 4.36 14.31
C ASP A 96 -5.14 2.85 14.22
N PRO A 97 -4.21 2.31 15.03
CA PRO A 97 -3.85 0.90 14.97
C PRO A 97 -4.97 -0.02 15.49
N VAL A 98 -5.82 0.47 16.40
CA VAL A 98 -6.92 -0.31 16.99
C VAL A 98 -8.09 -0.38 16.01
N ALA A 99 -8.49 0.75 15.46
CA ALA A 99 -9.58 0.80 14.47
C ALA A 99 -9.14 0.32 13.08
N ARG A 100 -7.82 0.20 12.84
CA ARG A 100 -7.21 -0.09 11.53
C ARG A 100 -7.72 0.85 10.45
N ALA A 101 -7.84 2.12 10.79
CA ALA A 101 -8.43 3.15 9.94
C ALA A 101 -7.54 4.40 9.90
N ILE A 102 -7.66 5.15 8.80
CA ILE A 102 -7.03 6.46 8.69
C ILE A 102 -8.02 7.50 9.23
N THR A 103 -7.69 8.07 10.38
CA THR A 103 -8.49 9.08 11.06
C THR A 103 -7.92 10.47 10.76
N ALA A 104 -8.78 11.48 10.62
CA ALA A 104 -8.32 12.87 10.60
C ALA A 104 -8.00 13.30 12.05
N LEU A 105 -6.90 14.03 12.25
CA LEU A 105 -6.60 14.69 13.53
C LEU A 105 -7.70 15.69 13.90
#